data_AF-A0AAW2MAA0-F1
#
_entry.id   AF-A0AAW2MAA0-F1
#
_cell.length_a   1.000
_cell.length_b   1.000
_cell.length_c   1.000
_cell.angle_alpha   90.00
_cell.angle_beta   90.00
_cell.angle_gamma   90.00
#
_symmetry.space_group_name_H-M   'P 1'
#
loop_
_entity.id
_entity.type
_entity.pdbx_description
1 polymer ?
#
loop_
_entity_poly.entity_id
_entity_poly.type
_entity_poly.pdbx_seq_one_letter_code
_entity_poly.pdbx_strand_id
1 'polypeptide(L)'
;MESVKTPRKSRLARTFAKVLHVRAVTGILSPDDGIQKRKSHEKTKNSTKLCSFDDEDEDFLDRAVKEAFMAKLFASISAIKAAYAQLQFAQSPYDPDGIQSADQIVVSELKNLSELKQSYLKKKLDETSPETTLLLAEIQEQKSLLKTYEITGKKLDSELKLKDSEITFLKETLADTNSDNKLLEKRLNSSGQLSIPENAKLSGLRPSHFIAYFRQAIKTVRSFVRLLISEMESADWDLDAAAGSIEPGISFWQPNHICFAFESFVCRQMFDGFNHPHFSTRIESLPEGDKRRRLFFDRFMELKSVRPVDYLAWKPKSTFAAFCRNKYLRLIHPKMEASLFGNLDQRNLVSSGELPETPFFLAFIEMAKRIWLLHCLALSFDPEVSIFQASKGNRFSEVYMESLSDEAFFSSLESEPRVAFTAVPGFKIGRSVVQCQTQDSRLKLGPDPGSLNSIEAKFIVDRMKYRF
;
A
#
# COMPACT_ATOMS: atom_id res chain seq x y z
N MET A 1 32.31 -20.47 8.68
CA MET A 1 32.13 -19.24 9.46
C MET A 1 30.65 -18.92 9.49
N GLU A 2 30.17 -18.75 10.72
CA GLU A 2 28.84 -18.66 11.32
C GLU A 2 27.54 -18.52 10.49
N SER A 3 26.60 -19.35 10.95
CA SER A 3 25.19 -19.51 10.58
C SER A 3 24.32 -18.33 11.04
N VAL A 4 23.43 -17.85 10.16
CA VAL A 4 22.39 -16.87 10.49
C VAL A 4 21.28 -17.55 11.32
N LYS A 5 21.21 -17.18 12.59
CA LYS A 5 20.11 -17.51 13.51
C LYS A 5 18.85 -16.72 13.14
N THR A 6 17.72 -17.40 13.05
CA THR A 6 16.39 -16.80 12.99
C THR A 6 16.08 -16.00 14.27
N PRO A 7 15.33 -14.89 14.20
CA PRO A 7 14.98 -14.12 15.38
C PRO A 7 13.97 -14.89 16.24
N ARG A 8 14.31 -15.05 17.51
CA ARG A 8 13.46 -15.68 18.55
C ARG A 8 12.12 -14.94 18.65
N LYS A 9 11.02 -15.66 18.43
CA LYS A 9 9.66 -15.26 18.78
C LYS A 9 9.66 -14.71 20.22
N SER A 10 9.30 -13.43 20.35
CA SER A 10 9.43 -12.67 21.59
C SER A 10 8.54 -13.24 22.69
N ARG A 11 9.09 -13.25 23.91
CA ARG A 11 8.46 -13.69 25.16
C ARG A 11 7.09 -13.07 25.44
N LEU A 12 6.73 -11.99 24.76
CA LEU A 12 5.47 -11.26 24.90
C LEU A 12 4.25 -12.06 24.40
N ALA A 13 4.37 -12.81 23.30
CA ALA A 13 3.23 -13.57 22.76
C ALA A 13 2.77 -14.72 23.68
N ARG A 14 3.68 -15.30 24.48
CA ARG A 14 3.33 -16.32 25.49
C ARG A 14 2.69 -15.75 26.74
N THR A 15 2.95 -14.47 27.06
CA THR A 15 2.36 -13.80 28.21
C THR A 15 0.91 -13.39 27.91
N PHE A 16 0.62 -12.92 26.70
CA PHE A 16 -0.75 -12.58 26.29
C PHE A 16 -1.67 -13.81 26.17
N ALA A 17 -1.17 -14.96 25.71
CA ALA A 17 -1.96 -16.19 25.67
C ALA A 17 -2.30 -16.76 27.07
N LYS A 18 -1.51 -16.45 28.11
CA LYS A 18 -1.81 -16.86 29.50
C LYS A 18 -2.80 -15.93 30.20
N VAL A 19 -2.93 -14.68 29.76
CA VAL A 19 -3.86 -13.69 30.34
C VAL A 19 -5.28 -13.86 29.78
N LEU A 20 -5.45 -14.47 28.60
CA LEU A 20 -6.76 -14.68 27.96
C LEU A 20 -7.45 -16.02 28.28
N HIS A 21 -6.92 -16.83 29.19
CA HIS A 21 -7.51 -18.11 29.61
C HIS A 21 -8.08 -18.16 31.03
N VAL A 22 -8.33 -17.00 31.66
CA VAL A 22 -9.09 -16.94 32.92
C VAL A 22 -10.33 -16.06 32.74
N ARG A 23 -11.34 -16.64 32.06
CA ARG A 23 -12.80 -16.47 32.29
C ARG A 23 -13.54 -17.00 31.07
N ALA A 24 -13.80 -18.30 31.06
CA ALA A 24 -15.01 -18.85 30.49
C ALA A 24 -15.81 -19.39 31.67
N VAL A 25 -16.97 -18.77 31.92
CA VAL A 25 -18.18 -19.23 32.62
C VAL A 25 -18.80 -17.98 33.24
N THR A 26 -19.60 -17.31 32.44
CA THR A 26 -20.94 -16.81 32.81
C THR A 26 -21.63 -16.40 31.52
N GLY A 27 -22.52 -17.28 31.06
CA GLY A 27 -23.47 -16.98 30.00
C GLY A 27 -24.57 -16.06 30.52
N ILE A 28 -24.97 -15.14 29.65
CA ILE A 28 -26.04 -14.15 29.76
C ILE A 28 -27.39 -14.86 29.89
N LEU A 29 -28.26 -14.37 30.78
CA LEU A 29 -29.71 -14.29 30.57
C LEU A 29 -30.25 -13.04 31.31
N SER A 30 -31.04 -12.23 30.60
CA SER A 30 -31.77 -11.07 31.12
C SER A 30 -33.15 -11.49 31.68
N PRO A 31 -34.00 -10.54 32.14
CA PRO A 31 -34.44 -10.39 33.53
C PRO A 31 -35.82 -11.00 33.81
N ASP A 32 -36.14 -11.24 35.09
CA ASP A 32 -37.40 -10.89 35.77
C ASP A 32 -37.67 -11.78 37.00
N ASP A 33 -38.23 -11.13 38.02
CA ASP A 33 -39.04 -11.61 39.16
C ASP A 33 -38.57 -12.71 40.13
N GLY A 34 -38.93 -12.51 41.41
CA GLY A 34 -39.14 -13.61 42.36
C GLY A 34 -38.24 -13.68 43.61
N ILE A 35 -38.77 -13.16 44.71
CA ILE A 35 -38.37 -13.43 46.11
C ILE A 35 -38.35 -14.95 46.39
N GLN A 36 -37.29 -15.49 47.05
CA GLN A 36 -37.43 -16.56 48.04
C GLN A 36 -36.17 -16.85 48.91
N LYS A 37 -36.40 -16.89 50.23
CA LYS A 37 -35.52 -17.37 51.31
C LYS A 37 -35.10 -18.83 51.12
N ARG A 38 -33.86 -19.21 51.49
CA ARG A 38 -33.60 -20.28 52.49
C ARG A 38 -32.12 -20.53 52.84
N LYS A 39 -31.88 -20.47 54.15
CA LYS A 39 -31.14 -21.39 55.05
C LYS A 39 -29.65 -21.68 54.81
N SER A 40 -28.90 -21.19 55.79
CA SER A 40 -27.64 -21.71 56.33
C SER A 40 -27.70 -23.20 56.68
N HIS A 41 -26.61 -23.90 56.41
CA HIS A 41 -26.29 -25.18 57.04
C HIS A 41 -24.98 -25.04 57.82
N GLU A 42 -25.17 -25.01 59.13
CA GLU A 42 -24.19 -25.17 60.19
C GLU A 42 -23.59 -26.59 60.13
N LYS A 43 -22.27 -26.69 60.26
CA LYS A 43 -21.59 -27.92 60.70
C LYS A 43 -20.51 -27.58 61.71
N THR A 44 -20.91 -27.78 62.95
CA THR A 44 -20.13 -27.88 64.19
C THR A 44 -18.99 -28.89 64.06
N LYS A 45 -17.79 -28.49 64.45
CA LYS A 45 -16.78 -29.38 65.06
C LYS A 45 -16.13 -28.65 66.22
N ASN A 46 -16.68 -28.89 67.41
CA ASN A 46 -16.03 -28.59 68.68
C ASN A 46 -15.00 -29.69 68.95
N SER A 47 -13.75 -29.31 69.14
CA SER A 47 -12.83 -30.03 70.01
C SER A 47 -12.24 -29.01 70.97
N THR A 48 -12.88 -28.91 72.13
CA THR A 48 -12.41 -28.18 73.30
C THR A 48 -11.03 -28.70 73.71
N LYS A 49 -10.02 -27.86 73.59
CA LYS A 49 -8.77 -28.00 74.35
C LYS A 49 -8.47 -26.64 74.97
N LEU A 50 -8.78 -26.55 76.26
CA LEU A 50 -8.61 -25.38 77.11
C LEU A 50 -7.15 -25.36 77.58
N CYS A 51 -6.27 -24.58 76.93
CA CYS A 51 -4.94 -24.20 77.43
C CYS A 51 -4.52 -22.85 76.79
N SER A 52 -4.12 -21.90 77.66
CA SER A 52 -3.54 -20.56 77.43
C SER A 52 -4.33 -19.57 76.55
N PHE A 53 -5.29 -18.86 77.16
CA PHE A 53 -5.96 -17.71 76.54
C PHE A 53 -5.08 -16.45 76.42
N ASP A 54 -3.97 -16.36 77.16
CA ASP A 54 -3.14 -15.14 77.16
C ASP A 54 -2.16 -15.05 75.96
N ASP A 55 -1.64 -16.19 75.47
CA ASP A 55 -0.64 -16.19 74.37
C ASP A 55 -1.28 -15.97 72.97
N GLU A 56 -2.50 -16.46 72.73
CA GLU A 56 -3.17 -16.29 71.42
C GLU A 56 -3.65 -14.85 71.18
N ASP A 57 -4.05 -14.14 72.24
CA ASP A 57 -4.48 -12.74 72.18
C ASP A 57 -3.28 -11.78 72.00
N GLU A 58 -2.12 -12.07 72.63
CA GLU A 58 -0.88 -11.32 72.41
C GLU A 58 -0.35 -11.48 70.97
N ASP A 59 -0.36 -12.70 70.43
CA ASP A 59 0.03 -12.98 69.04
C ASP A 59 -0.92 -12.30 68.04
N PHE A 60 -2.23 -12.25 68.33
CA PHE A 60 -3.23 -11.56 67.51
C PHE A 60 -3.02 -10.04 67.52
N LEU A 61 -2.74 -9.44 68.69
CA LEU A 61 -2.46 -8.01 68.83
C LEU A 61 -1.16 -7.61 68.12
N ASP A 62 -0.07 -8.36 68.29
CA ASP A 62 1.21 -8.12 67.60
C ASP A 62 1.04 -8.21 66.07
N ARG A 63 0.22 -9.15 65.59
CA ARG A 63 -0.13 -9.25 64.17
C ARG A 63 -0.92 -8.03 63.69
N ALA A 64 -1.96 -7.60 64.42
CA ALA A 64 -2.79 -6.46 64.05
C ALA A 64 -1.97 -5.15 64.00
N VAL A 65 -1.04 -4.97 64.95
CA VAL A 65 -0.10 -3.84 65.00
C VAL A 65 0.83 -3.85 63.79
N LYS A 66 1.38 -5.02 63.39
CA LYS A 66 2.20 -5.15 62.18
C LYS A 66 1.41 -4.85 60.91
N GLU A 67 0.18 -5.31 60.81
CA GLU A 67 -0.70 -5.04 59.66
C GLU A 67 -1.04 -3.54 59.56
N ALA A 68 -1.36 -2.87 60.68
CA ALA A 68 -1.59 -1.43 60.73
C ALA A 68 -0.34 -0.63 60.31
N PHE A 69 0.85 -1.04 60.78
CA PHE A 69 2.12 -0.45 60.36
C PHE A 69 2.37 -0.61 58.86
N MET A 70 2.14 -1.80 58.29
CA MET A 70 2.28 -2.04 56.86
C MET A 70 1.30 -1.18 56.04
N ALA A 71 0.07 -1.02 56.50
CA ALA A 71 -0.90 -0.16 55.82
C ALA A 71 -0.46 1.31 55.81
N LYS A 72 0.11 1.83 56.91
CA LYS A 72 0.71 3.18 56.92
C LYS A 72 1.83 3.33 55.89
N LEU A 73 2.69 2.31 55.77
CA LEU A 73 3.76 2.29 54.79
C LEU A 73 3.21 2.35 53.36
N PHE A 74 2.20 1.53 53.03
CA PHE A 74 1.57 1.55 51.71
C PHE A 74 0.84 2.86 51.43
N ALA A 75 0.15 3.43 52.41
CA ALA A 75 -0.49 4.73 52.31
C ALA A 75 0.50 5.84 51.96
N SER A 76 1.65 5.93 52.66
CA SER A 76 2.69 6.92 52.37
C SER A 76 3.37 6.70 51.01
N ILE A 77 3.65 5.45 50.63
CA ILE A 77 4.21 5.14 49.30
C ILE A 77 3.24 5.54 48.19
N SER A 78 1.95 5.23 48.35
CA SER A 78 0.91 5.60 47.40
C SER A 78 0.71 7.11 47.33
N ALA A 79 0.81 7.83 48.44
CA ALA A 79 0.78 9.29 48.47
C ALA A 79 1.96 9.91 47.70
N ILE A 80 3.18 9.38 47.86
CA ILE A 80 4.36 9.78 47.08
C ILE A 80 4.13 9.53 45.58
N LYS A 81 3.59 8.36 45.22
CA LYS A 81 3.29 8.04 43.81
C LYS A 81 2.28 9.01 43.20
N ALA A 82 1.24 9.37 43.94
CA ALA A 82 0.25 10.35 43.51
C ALA A 82 0.85 11.75 43.37
N ALA A 83 1.71 12.16 44.31
CA ALA A 83 2.41 13.44 44.24
C ALA A 83 3.40 13.49 43.07
N TYR A 84 4.11 12.40 42.79
CA TYR A 84 5.00 12.31 41.64
C TYR A 84 4.23 12.36 40.31
N ALA A 85 3.06 11.72 40.21
CA ALA A 85 2.18 11.86 39.05
C ALA A 85 1.72 13.31 38.86
N GLN A 86 1.38 14.02 39.95
CA GLN A 86 1.01 15.43 39.90
C GLN A 86 2.17 16.30 39.42
N LEU A 87 3.39 16.03 39.90
CA LEU A 87 4.61 16.71 39.47
C LEU A 87 4.82 16.55 37.96
N GLN A 88 4.70 15.33 37.44
CA GLN A 88 4.84 15.06 36.00
C GLN A 88 3.76 15.77 35.17
N PHE A 89 2.53 15.84 35.67
CA PHE A 89 1.44 16.54 35.00
C PHE A 89 1.66 18.05 34.96
N ALA A 90 2.14 18.64 36.06
CA ALA A 90 2.43 20.07 36.17
C ALA A 90 3.67 20.52 35.38
N GLN A 91 4.46 19.61 34.81
CA GLN A 91 5.60 19.96 33.96
C GLN A 91 5.20 20.34 32.53
N SER A 92 4.02 19.90 32.06
CA SER A 92 3.58 20.14 30.68
C SER A 92 2.05 20.18 30.58
N PRO A 93 1.45 21.37 30.43
CA PRO A 93 2.10 22.69 30.41
C PRO A 93 2.74 23.06 31.76
N TYR A 94 3.77 23.90 31.73
CA TYR A 94 4.53 24.29 32.93
C TYR A 94 3.64 25.05 33.94
N ASP A 95 3.43 24.45 35.11
CA ASP A 95 2.66 24.98 36.24
C ASP A 95 3.55 24.99 37.49
N PRO A 96 4.13 26.15 37.86
CA PRO A 96 5.07 26.25 38.97
C PRO A 96 4.41 25.96 40.34
N ASP A 97 3.13 26.33 40.50
CA ASP A 97 2.40 26.13 41.75
C ASP A 97 2.04 24.65 41.93
N GLY A 98 1.67 23.98 40.84
CA GLY A 98 1.46 22.53 40.79
C GLY A 98 2.74 21.75 41.10
N ILE A 99 3.89 22.19 40.57
CA ILE A 99 5.20 21.60 40.85
C ILE A 99 5.56 21.77 42.33
N GLN A 100 5.44 22.99 42.87
CA GLN A 100 5.80 23.29 44.26
C GLN A 100 4.92 22.53 45.25
N SER A 101 3.61 22.48 45.01
CA SER A 101 2.68 21.74 45.88
C SER A 101 2.92 20.24 45.86
N ALA A 102 3.23 19.66 44.69
CA ALA A 102 3.59 18.25 44.57
C ALA A 102 4.91 17.93 45.29
N ASP A 103 5.92 18.79 45.15
CA ASP A 103 7.22 18.64 45.83
C ASP A 103 7.07 18.66 47.36
N GLN A 104 6.29 19.61 47.88
CA GLN A 104 6.01 19.69 49.33
C GLN A 104 5.40 18.39 49.87
N ILE A 105 4.47 17.77 49.13
CA ILE A 105 3.84 16.49 49.52
C ILE A 105 4.87 15.35 49.48
N VAL A 106 5.73 15.30 48.47
CA VAL A 106 6.81 14.29 48.41
C VAL A 106 7.74 14.44 49.61
N VAL A 107 8.17 15.66 49.94
CA VAL A 107 9.05 15.93 51.06
C VAL A 107 8.39 15.56 52.40
N SER A 108 7.10 15.87 52.59
CA SER A 108 6.39 15.51 53.82
C SER A 108 6.22 13.99 53.97
N GLU A 109 5.89 13.28 52.90
CA GLU A 109 5.74 11.82 52.95
C GLU A 109 7.09 11.10 53.11
N LEU A 110 8.18 11.61 52.55
CA LEU A 110 9.52 11.08 52.80
C LEU A 110 9.95 11.25 54.27
N LYS A 111 9.56 12.36 54.91
CA LYS A 111 9.76 12.55 56.36
C LYS A 111 8.94 11.53 57.16
N ASN A 112 7.67 11.32 56.81
CA ASN A 112 6.81 10.29 57.41
C ASN A 112 7.42 8.88 57.25
N LEU A 113 7.90 8.52 56.07
CA LEU A 113 8.58 7.24 55.84
C LEU A 113 9.84 7.08 56.69
N SER A 114 10.59 8.17 56.89
CA SER A 114 11.75 8.17 57.79
C SER A 114 11.34 7.91 59.24
N GLU A 115 10.24 8.51 59.70
CA GLU A 115 9.70 8.28 61.04
C GLU A 115 9.21 6.82 61.20
N LEU A 116 8.44 6.31 60.25
CA LEU A 116 8.00 4.90 60.22
C LEU A 116 9.19 3.93 60.27
N LYS A 117 10.25 4.19 59.49
CA LYS A 117 11.50 3.42 59.53
C LYS A 117 12.14 3.45 60.92
N GLN A 118 12.20 4.61 61.58
CA GLN A 118 12.77 4.73 62.92
C GLN A 118 11.94 3.99 63.97
N SER A 119 10.62 4.06 63.89
CA SER A 119 9.70 3.34 64.79
C SER A 119 9.87 1.82 64.69
N TYR A 120 10.00 1.31 63.46
CA TYR A 120 10.31 -0.10 63.21
C TYR A 120 11.65 -0.53 63.80
N LEU A 121 12.72 0.24 63.57
CA LEU A 121 14.06 -0.08 64.09
C LEU A 121 14.14 -0.05 65.63
N LYS A 122 13.39 0.87 66.26
CA LYS A 122 13.33 1.00 67.73
C LYS A 122 12.39 -0.03 68.37
N LYS A 123 11.70 -0.88 67.58
CA LYS A 123 10.63 -1.80 68.01
C LYS A 123 9.53 -1.10 68.83
N LYS A 124 9.24 0.16 68.51
CA LYS A 124 8.19 0.97 69.15
C LYS A 124 7.01 1.06 68.21
N LEU A 125 6.16 0.03 68.23
CA LEU A 125 4.93 -0.03 67.47
C LEU A 125 3.74 0.07 68.44
N ASP A 126 3.74 1.07 69.31
CA ASP A 126 2.63 1.26 70.26
C ASP A 126 1.47 1.96 69.53
N GLU A 127 0.57 1.14 68.99
CA GLU A 127 -0.65 1.60 68.34
C GLU A 127 -1.83 1.37 69.30
N THR A 128 -2.39 2.46 69.87
CA THR A 128 -3.49 2.37 70.84
C THR A 128 -4.78 1.78 70.25
N SER A 129 -4.92 1.80 68.91
CA SER A 129 -6.01 1.18 68.15
C SER A 129 -5.51 0.74 66.76
N PRO A 130 -5.00 -0.49 66.61
CA PRO A 130 -4.45 -0.98 65.34
C PRO A 130 -5.52 -1.12 64.25
N GLU A 131 -6.74 -1.56 64.59
CA GLU A 131 -7.84 -1.72 63.61
C GLU A 131 -8.30 -0.39 62.99
N THR A 132 -8.46 0.65 63.81
CA THR A 132 -8.84 1.98 63.30
C THR A 132 -7.72 2.57 62.43
N THR A 133 -6.47 2.34 62.84
CA THR A 133 -5.28 2.79 62.12
C THR A 133 -5.15 2.13 60.75
N LEU A 134 -5.38 0.82 60.69
CA LEU A 134 -5.39 0.03 59.47
C LEU A 134 -6.40 0.61 58.46
N LEU A 135 -7.65 0.81 58.91
CA LEU A 135 -8.73 1.31 58.05
C LEU A 135 -8.45 2.72 57.53
N LEU A 136 -7.94 3.63 58.38
CA LEU A 136 -7.58 4.99 57.96
C LEU A 136 -6.43 4.99 56.94
N ALA A 137 -5.43 4.13 57.13
CA ALA A 137 -4.32 4.01 56.20
C ALA A 137 -4.77 3.44 54.85
N GLU A 138 -5.63 2.42 54.85
CA GLU A 138 -6.20 1.85 53.62
C GLU A 138 -7.05 2.89 52.86
N ILE A 139 -7.88 3.68 53.56
CA ILE A 139 -8.64 4.79 52.95
C ILE A 139 -7.69 5.81 52.30
N GLN A 140 -6.59 6.16 52.98
CA GLN A 140 -5.61 7.10 52.46
C GLN A 140 -4.86 6.54 51.24
N GLU A 141 -4.54 5.24 51.24
CA GLU A 141 -3.97 4.55 50.08
C GLU A 141 -4.92 4.60 48.88
N GLN A 142 -6.18 4.21 49.08
CA GLN A 142 -7.21 4.22 48.03
C GLN A 142 -7.42 5.64 47.47
N LYS A 143 -7.44 6.66 48.33
CA LYS A 143 -7.53 8.07 47.92
C LYS A 143 -6.34 8.50 47.06
N SER A 144 -5.13 8.06 47.41
CA SER A 144 -3.92 8.35 46.65
C SER A 144 -3.90 7.64 45.29
N LEU A 145 -4.40 6.40 45.23
CA LEU A 145 -4.60 5.67 43.98
C LEU A 145 -5.61 6.36 43.07
N LEU A 146 -6.76 6.78 43.60
CA LEU A 146 -7.77 7.53 42.85
C LEU A 146 -7.20 8.83 42.27
N LYS A 147 -6.42 9.58 43.06
CA LYS A 147 -5.73 10.79 42.60
C LYS A 147 -4.77 10.50 41.44
N THR A 148 -4.03 9.39 41.51
CA THR A 148 -3.12 8.96 40.43
C THR A 148 -3.88 8.67 39.13
N TYR A 149 -5.00 7.96 39.21
CA TYR A 149 -5.85 7.68 38.05
C TYR A 149 -6.48 8.95 37.48
N GLU A 150 -6.93 9.87 38.33
CA GLU A 150 -7.48 11.16 37.90
C GLU A 150 -6.46 11.97 37.10
N ILE A 151 -5.22 12.08 37.59
CA ILE A 151 -4.13 12.80 36.91
C ILE A 151 -3.79 12.13 35.58
N THR A 152 -3.70 10.80 35.56
CA THR A 152 -3.43 10.04 34.34
C THR A 152 -4.55 10.22 33.31
N GLY A 153 -5.81 10.24 33.76
CA GLY A 153 -6.97 10.51 32.93
C GLY A 153 -6.92 11.91 32.30
N LYS A 154 -6.62 12.94 33.10
CA LYS A 154 -6.44 14.33 32.61
C LYS A 154 -5.33 14.42 31.56
N LYS A 155 -4.21 13.72 31.76
CA LYS A 155 -3.11 13.66 30.79
C LYS A 155 -3.56 13.05 29.47
N LEU A 156 -4.18 11.88 29.51
CA LEU A 156 -4.65 11.19 28.29
C LEU A 156 -5.71 12.02 27.53
N ASP A 157 -6.61 12.69 28.24
CA ASP A 157 -7.59 13.60 27.63
C ASP A 157 -6.91 14.76 26.89
N SER A 158 -5.85 15.34 27.47
CA SER A 158 -5.07 16.40 26.80
C SER A 158 -4.32 15.90 25.55
N GLU A 159 -3.74 14.70 25.60
CA GLU A 159 -3.07 14.08 24.45
C GLU A 159 -4.07 13.75 23.33
N LEU A 160 -5.26 13.26 23.69
CA LEU A 160 -6.33 12.98 22.74
C LEU A 160 -6.78 14.26 22.01
N LYS A 161 -7.03 15.36 22.75
CA LYS A 161 -7.40 16.66 22.16
C LYS A 161 -6.32 17.22 21.24
N LEU A 162 -5.05 17.04 21.58
CA LEU A 162 -3.93 17.43 20.73
C LEU A 162 -3.93 16.63 19.42
N LYS A 163 -4.11 15.30 19.51
CA LYS A 163 -4.16 14.43 18.33
C LYS A 163 -5.39 14.67 17.46
N ASP A 164 -6.54 14.97 18.04
CA ASP A 164 -7.73 15.36 17.26
C ASP A 164 -7.51 16.67 16.50
N SER A 165 -6.80 17.62 17.11
CA SER A 165 -6.41 18.88 16.45
C SER A 165 -5.44 18.61 15.30
N GLU A 166 -4.45 17.74 15.50
CA GLU A 166 -3.49 17.32 14.45
C GLU A 166 -4.21 16.60 13.29
N ILE A 167 -5.14 15.69 13.58
CA ILE A 167 -5.95 15.00 12.56
C ILE A 167 -6.78 16.00 11.76
N THR A 168 -7.38 17.00 12.41
CA THR A 168 -8.18 18.03 11.74
C THR A 168 -7.31 18.87 10.82
N PHE A 169 -6.14 19.31 11.30
CA PHE A 169 -5.16 20.05 10.51
C PHE A 169 -4.66 19.25 9.29
N LEU A 170 -4.33 17.97 9.47
CA LEU A 170 -3.89 17.11 8.38
C LEU A 170 -4.99 16.87 7.35
N LYS A 171 -6.25 16.72 7.78
CA LYS A 171 -7.40 16.59 6.88
C LYS A 171 -7.61 17.86 6.04
N GLU A 172 -7.48 19.03 6.65
CA GLU A 172 -7.57 20.32 5.96
C GLU A 172 -6.42 20.47 4.95
N THR A 173 -5.18 20.22 5.37
CA THR A 173 -4.00 20.25 4.49
C THR A 173 -4.13 19.29 3.30
N LEU A 174 -4.68 18.09 3.52
CA LEU A 174 -4.96 17.13 2.46
C LEU A 174 -6.04 17.63 1.51
N ALA A 175 -7.11 18.23 2.04
CA ALA A 175 -8.19 18.80 1.23
C ALA A 175 -7.68 19.94 0.34
N ASP A 176 -6.85 20.83 0.89
CA ASP A 176 -6.20 21.93 0.17
C ASP A 176 -5.28 21.41 -0.93
N THR A 177 -4.38 20.48 -0.60
CA THR A 177 -3.47 19.86 -1.57
C THR A 177 -4.24 19.14 -2.69
N ASN A 178 -5.35 18.49 -2.36
CA ASN A 178 -6.20 17.83 -3.35
C ASN A 178 -6.97 18.84 -4.22
N SER A 179 -7.38 19.98 -3.66
CA SER A 179 -7.96 21.10 -4.42
C SER A 179 -6.94 21.68 -5.40
N ASP A 180 -5.71 21.92 -4.95
CA ASP A 180 -4.61 22.38 -5.78
C ASP A 180 -4.27 21.37 -6.89
N ASN A 181 -4.22 20.08 -6.57
CA ASN A 181 -4.06 19.03 -7.57
C ASN A 181 -5.20 19.04 -8.59
N LYS A 182 -6.46 19.19 -8.18
CA LYS A 182 -7.59 19.34 -9.10
C LYS A 182 -7.47 20.59 -9.96
N LEU A 183 -6.96 21.70 -9.43
CA LEU A 183 -6.71 22.93 -10.19
C LEU A 183 -5.56 22.73 -11.19
N LEU A 184 -4.48 22.07 -10.79
CA LEU A 184 -3.36 21.70 -11.66
C LEU A 184 -3.81 20.72 -12.75
N GLU A 185 -4.61 19.72 -12.42
CA GLU A 185 -5.24 18.82 -13.39
C GLU A 185 -6.15 19.60 -14.34
N LYS A 186 -7.01 20.49 -13.84
CA LYS A 186 -7.84 21.35 -14.70
C LYS A 186 -6.98 22.21 -15.61
N ARG A 187 -5.87 22.78 -15.12
CA ARG A 187 -4.91 23.56 -15.91
C ARG A 187 -4.16 22.70 -16.92
N LEU A 188 -3.75 21.49 -16.57
CA LEU A 188 -3.09 20.54 -17.46
C LEU A 188 -4.07 20.00 -18.52
N ASN A 189 -5.33 19.82 -18.16
CA ASN A 189 -6.39 19.37 -19.06
C ASN A 189 -6.92 20.52 -19.93
N SER A 190 -6.97 21.76 -19.43
CA SER A 190 -7.36 22.95 -20.21
C SER A 190 -6.22 23.46 -21.09
N SER A 191 -4.98 23.45 -20.59
CA SER A 191 -3.76 23.56 -21.41
C SER A 191 -3.55 22.31 -22.29
N GLY A 192 -4.31 21.24 -21.99
CA GLY A 192 -4.44 19.99 -22.72
C GLY A 192 -5.52 20.02 -23.81
N GLN A 193 -6.06 21.18 -24.16
CA GLN A 193 -6.65 21.39 -25.49
C GLN A 193 -5.54 21.51 -26.55
N LEU A 194 -4.60 20.56 -26.53
CA LEU A 194 -3.66 20.25 -27.61
C LEU A 194 -4.29 19.22 -28.56
N SER A 195 -5.62 19.19 -28.66
CA SER A 195 -6.25 18.59 -29.82
C SER A 195 -5.83 19.42 -31.02
N ILE A 196 -5.21 18.77 -32.00
CA ILE A 196 -4.99 19.37 -33.32
C ILE A 196 -6.37 19.89 -33.79
N PRO A 197 -6.57 21.21 -33.96
CA PRO A 197 -7.85 21.78 -34.35
C PRO A 197 -8.41 21.10 -35.60
N GLU A 198 -9.73 21.07 -35.80
CA GLU A 198 -10.35 20.45 -36.98
C GLU A 198 -9.85 21.04 -38.31
N ASN A 199 -9.34 22.28 -38.29
CA ASN A 199 -8.76 22.98 -39.44
C ASN A 199 -7.21 23.04 -39.39
N ALA A 200 -6.56 22.21 -38.58
CA ALA A 200 -5.12 22.25 -38.47
C ALA A 200 -4.45 21.90 -39.79
N LYS A 201 -3.49 22.73 -40.20
CA LYS A 201 -2.64 22.47 -41.35
C LYS A 201 -1.49 21.56 -40.94
N LEU A 202 -1.01 20.73 -41.88
CA LEU A 202 0.19 19.89 -41.71
C LEU A 202 1.40 20.68 -41.20
N SER A 203 1.54 21.95 -41.60
CA SER A 203 2.60 22.87 -41.16
C SER A 203 2.53 23.29 -39.69
N GLY A 204 1.41 23.03 -39.00
CA GLY A 204 1.20 23.35 -37.59
C GLY A 204 1.59 22.24 -36.62
N LEU A 205 2.10 21.10 -37.10
CA LEU A 205 2.50 19.99 -36.25
C LEU A 205 3.68 20.38 -35.36
N ARG A 206 3.54 20.16 -34.06
CA ARG A 206 4.56 20.42 -33.04
C ARG A 206 4.84 19.14 -32.25
N PRO A 207 6.06 18.94 -31.72
CA PRO A 207 6.37 17.80 -30.87
C PRO A 207 5.39 17.61 -29.69
N SER A 208 4.86 18.71 -29.14
CA SER A 208 3.85 18.68 -28.08
C SER A 208 2.56 17.95 -28.47
N HIS A 209 2.13 18.04 -29.73
CA HIS A 209 0.95 17.30 -30.22
C HIS A 209 1.21 15.80 -30.21
N PHE A 210 2.38 15.37 -30.69
CA PHE A 210 2.76 13.95 -30.66
C PHE A 210 2.84 13.43 -29.23
N ILE A 211 3.47 14.18 -28.32
CA ILE A 211 3.60 13.80 -26.90
C ILE A 211 2.23 13.67 -26.23
N ALA A 212 1.28 14.58 -26.52
CA ALA A 212 -0.08 14.51 -25.98
C ALA A 212 -0.83 13.24 -26.45
N TYR A 213 -0.76 12.94 -27.75
CA TYR A 213 -1.34 11.72 -28.30
C TYR A 213 -0.65 10.45 -27.79
N PHE A 214 0.67 10.49 -27.62
CA PHE A 214 1.43 9.38 -27.05
C PHE A 214 0.99 9.08 -25.61
N ARG A 215 0.88 10.10 -24.76
CA ARG A 215 0.36 9.95 -23.39
C ARG A 215 -1.05 9.34 -23.38
N GLN A 216 -1.91 9.76 -24.31
CA GLN A 216 -3.25 9.17 -24.44
C GLN A 216 -3.22 7.70 -24.89
N ALA A 217 -2.35 7.35 -25.84
CA ALA A 217 -2.16 5.97 -26.27
C ALA A 217 -1.68 5.08 -25.12
N ILE A 218 -0.69 5.53 -24.34
CA ILE A 218 -0.20 4.79 -23.17
C ILE A 218 -1.27 4.67 -22.09
N LYS A 219 -2.09 5.70 -21.86
CA LYS A 219 -3.26 5.60 -20.96
C LYS A 219 -4.21 4.48 -21.39
N THR A 220 -4.51 4.36 -22.68
CA THR A 220 -5.36 3.27 -23.19
C THR A 220 -4.70 1.90 -23.14
N VAL A 221 -3.39 1.82 -23.36
CA VAL A 221 -2.61 0.57 -23.17
C VAL A 221 -2.72 0.09 -21.74
N ARG A 222 -2.45 0.96 -20.76
CA ARG A 222 -2.54 0.61 -19.33
C ARG A 222 -3.95 0.20 -18.92
N SER A 223 -4.97 0.88 -19.45
CA SER A 223 -6.37 0.49 -19.22
C SER A 223 -6.67 -0.91 -19.77
N PHE A 224 -6.19 -1.22 -20.98
CA PHE A 224 -6.36 -2.55 -21.58
C PHE A 224 -5.57 -3.62 -20.82
N VAL A 225 -4.35 -3.33 -20.37
CA VAL A 225 -3.53 -4.24 -19.56
C VAL A 225 -4.23 -4.61 -18.26
N ARG A 226 -4.83 -3.65 -17.55
CA ARG A 226 -5.62 -3.94 -16.34
C ARG A 226 -6.80 -4.85 -16.63
N LEU A 227 -7.49 -4.62 -17.74
CA LEU A 227 -8.61 -5.46 -18.17
C LEU A 227 -8.10 -6.87 -18.50
N LEU A 228 -7.00 -7.00 -19.25
CA LEU A 228 -6.37 -8.28 -19.56
C LEU A 228 -5.97 -9.05 -18.29
N ILE A 229 -5.37 -8.38 -17.31
CA ILE A 229 -5.02 -8.99 -16.01
C ILE A 229 -6.28 -9.45 -15.28
N SER A 230 -7.34 -8.65 -15.25
CA SER A 230 -8.61 -9.02 -14.63
C SER A 230 -9.26 -10.25 -15.28
N GLU A 231 -9.19 -10.40 -16.60
CA GLU A 231 -9.64 -11.61 -17.29
C GLU A 231 -8.74 -12.83 -16.96
N MET A 232 -7.42 -12.63 -16.85
CA MET A 232 -6.49 -13.68 -16.45
C MET A 232 -6.77 -14.16 -15.03
N GLU A 233 -7.01 -13.25 -14.08
CA GLU A 233 -7.40 -13.56 -12.71
C GLU A 233 -8.74 -14.32 -12.67
N SER A 234 -9.72 -13.89 -13.46
CA SER A 234 -11.03 -14.56 -13.56
C SER A 234 -10.94 -15.98 -14.15
N ALA A 235 -9.88 -16.25 -14.93
CA ALA A 235 -9.58 -17.55 -15.51
C ALA A 235 -8.59 -18.38 -14.66
N ASP A 236 -8.33 -17.98 -13.41
CA ASP A 236 -7.42 -18.62 -12.46
C ASP A 236 -5.97 -18.76 -12.98
N TRP A 237 -5.47 -17.76 -13.71
CA TRP A 237 -4.07 -17.74 -14.17
C TRP A 237 -3.12 -17.37 -13.02
N ASP A 238 -1.96 -18.03 -13.00
CA ASP A 238 -0.82 -17.59 -12.18
C ASP A 238 -0.12 -16.40 -12.86
N LEU A 239 -0.37 -15.20 -12.34
CA LEU A 239 0.18 -13.95 -12.86
C LEU A 239 1.71 -13.87 -12.76
N ASP A 240 2.31 -14.46 -11.72
CA ASP A 240 3.76 -14.51 -11.54
C ASP A 240 4.39 -15.41 -12.60
N ALA A 241 3.83 -16.60 -12.81
CA ALA A 241 4.28 -17.52 -13.86
C ALA A 241 4.09 -16.93 -15.27
N ALA A 242 3.00 -16.20 -15.48
CA ALA A 242 2.73 -15.51 -16.73
C ALA A 242 3.72 -14.38 -16.99
N ALA A 243 3.99 -13.53 -16.00
CA ALA A 243 4.97 -12.47 -16.11
C ALA A 243 6.39 -13.01 -16.32
N GLY A 244 6.78 -14.07 -15.60
CA GLY A 244 8.05 -14.76 -15.78
C GLY A 244 8.19 -15.46 -17.13
N SER A 245 7.07 -15.75 -17.82
CA SER A 245 7.06 -16.27 -19.19
C SER A 245 7.21 -15.17 -20.24
N ILE A 246 6.73 -13.95 -19.96
CA ILE A 246 6.91 -12.79 -20.83
C ILE A 246 8.34 -12.27 -20.73
N GLU A 247 8.85 -12.07 -19.51
CA GLU A 247 10.17 -11.53 -19.23
C GLU A 247 10.96 -12.49 -18.30
N PRO A 248 11.68 -13.48 -18.87
CA PRO A 248 12.35 -14.50 -18.09
C PRO A 248 13.56 -13.96 -17.31
N GLY A 249 13.70 -14.45 -16.07
CA GLY A 249 14.86 -14.17 -15.21
C GLY A 249 14.81 -12.83 -14.48
N ILE A 250 13.61 -12.26 -14.29
CA ILE A 250 13.43 -10.96 -13.63
C ILE A 250 12.67 -11.16 -12.31
N SER A 251 13.23 -10.62 -11.23
CA SER A 251 12.55 -10.54 -9.93
C SER A 251 11.97 -9.14 -9.76
N PHE A 252 10.65 -9.05 -9.60
CA PHE A 252 9.98 -7.78 -9.31
C PHE A 252 10.19 -7.39 -7.85
N TRP A 253 10.51 -6.11 -7.61
CA TRP A 253 10.73 -5.57 -6.27
C TRP A 253 9.45 -5.56 -5.42
N GLN A 254 8.32 -5.28 -6.07
CA GLN A 254 7.01 -5.27 -5.46
C GLN A 254 6.09 -6.21 -6.26
N PRO A 255 5.17 -6.95 -5.60
CA PRO A 255 4.21 -7.81 -6.29
C PRO A 255 3.41 -7.07 -7.35
N ASN A 256 3.05 -5.81 -7.09
CA ASN A 256 2.27 -5.00 -8.04
C ASN A 256 3.05 -4.61 -9.31
N HIS A 257 4.39 -4.72 -9.34
CA HIS A 257 5.20 -4.37 -10.51
C HIS A 257 5.14 -5.41 -11.64
N ILE A 258 4.53 -6.57 -11.37
CA ILE A 258 4.23 -7.60 -12.37
C ILE A 258 3.45 -7.01 -13.56
N CYS A 259 2.61 -5.99 -13.32
CA CYS A 259 1.86 -5.32 -14.38
C CYS A 259 2.76 -4.75 -15.49
N PHE A 260 4.02 -4.35 -15.19
CA PHE A 260 4.94 -3.83 -16.19
C PHE A 260 5.38 -4.87 -17.22
N ALA A 261 5.42 -6.16 -16.87
CA ALA A 261 5.68 -7.22 -17.84
C ALA A 261 4.54 -7.32 -18.87
N PHE A 262 3.30 -7.25 -18.40
CA PHE A 262 2.13 -7.21 -19.29
C PHE A 262 2.08 -5.92 -20.12
N GLU A 263 2.41 -4.76 -19.54
CA GLU A 263 2.57 -3.51 -20.28
C GLU A 263 3.61 -3.66 -21.40
N SER A 264 4.77 -4.25 -21.09
CA SER A 264 5.83 -4.54 -22.07
C SER A 264 5.35 -5.45 -23.19
N PHE A 265 4.66 -6.55 -22.85
CA PHE A 265 4.09 -7.48 -23.83
C PHE A 265 3.12 -6.77 -24.78
N VAL A 266 2.15 -6.04 -24.23
CA VAL A 266 1.15 -5.32 -25.05
C VAL A 266 1.83 -4.26 -25.90
N CYS A 267 2.75 -3.47 -25.34
CA CYS A 267 3.50 -2.47 -26.10
C CYS A 267 4.31 -3.12 -27.23
N ARG A 268 5.02 -4.21 -26.95
CA ARG A 268 5.82 -4.95 -27.95
C ARG A 268 4.94 -5.39 -29.12
N GLN A 269 3.78 -6.00 -28.85
CA GLN A 269 2.88 -6.46 -29.90
C GLN A 269 2.22 -5.31 -30.67
N MET A 270 1.78 -4.26 -29.98
CA MET A 270 1.04 -3.16 -30.61
C MET A 270 1.95 -2.22 -31.41
N PHE A 271 3.16 -1.94 -30.92
CA PHE A 271 4.12 -1.06 -31.58
C PHE A 271 5.08 -1.80 -32.54
N ASP A 272 5.03 -3.13 -32.63
CA ASP A 272 5.81 -3.88 -33.63
C ASP A 272 5.53 -3.35 -35.05
N GLY A 273 6.59 -2.96 -35.77
CA GLY A 273 6.49 -2.38 -37.11
C GLY A 273 6.16 -0.89 -37.17
N PHE A 274 6.19 -0.13 -36.06
CA PHE A 274 5.82 1.30 -36.02
C PHE A 274 6.65 2.19 -36.97
N ASN A 275 7.90 1.85 -37.27
CA ASN A 275 8.71 2.62 -38.24
C ASN A 275 8.30 2.37 -39.71
N HIS A 276 7.40 1.42 -39.97
CA HIS A 276 6.97 1.07 -41.32
C HIS A 276 5.55 1.57 -41.60
N PRO A 277 5.27 2.09 -42.80
CA PRO A 277 3.92 2.39 -43.23
C PRO A 277 2.98 1.21 -42.96
N HIS A 278 1.80 1.50 -42.41
CA HIS A 278 0.78 0.50 -42.12
C HIS A 278 1.19 -0.62 -41.14
N PHE A 279 2.28 -0.48 -40.39
CA PHE A 279 2.84 -1.56 -39.56
C PHE A 279 3.16 -2.84 -40.36
N SER A 280 3.42 -2.69 -41.66
CA SER A 280 3.66 -3.80 -42.58
C SER A 280 5.01 -3.67 -43.25
N THR A 281 5.73 -4.77 -43.35
CA THR A 281 6.98 -4.88 -44.11
C THR A 281 6.74 -5.08 -45.61
N ARG A 282 5.46 -5.24 -46.04
CA ARG A 282 5.13 -5.32 -47.46
C ARG A 282 5.41 -3.98 -48.13
N ILE A 283 6.17 -4.03 -49.22
CA ILE A 283 6.47 -2.88 -50.07
C ILE A 283 5.21 -2.59 -50.89
N GLU A 284 4.31 -1.78 -50.34
CA GLU A 284 3.26 -1.14 -51.12
C GLU A 284 3.83 0.11 -51.80
N SER A 285 3.40 0.38 -53.03
CA SER A 285 3.77 1.59 -53.77
C SER A 285 3.11 2.82 -53.12
N LEU A 286 3.70 3.32 -52.04
CA LEU A 286 3.23 4.55 -51.39
C LEU A 286 3.79 5.79 -52.10
N PRO A 287 3.03 6.89 -52.12
CA PRO A 287 3.58 8.20 -52.49
C PRO A 287 4.84 8.51 -51.68
N GLU A 288 5.78 9.24 -52.28
CA GLU A 288 7.02 9.67 -51.64
C GLU A 288 6.94 11.12 -51.13
N GLY A 289 7.81 11.47 -50.17
CA GLY A 289 7.96 12.81 -49.62
C GLY A 289 6.66 13.39 -49.05
N ASP A 290 6.39 14.66 -49.37
CA ASP A 290 5.24 15.41 -48.83
C ASP A 290 3.87 14.81 -49.13
N LYS A 291 3.72 14.06 -50.23
CA LYS A 291 2.46 13.38 -50.54
C LYS A 291 2.16 12.27 -49.53
N ARG A 292 3.19 11.56 -49.08
CA ARG A 292 3.09 10.55 -48.01
C ARG A 292 2.64 11.19 -46.71
N ARG A 293 3.29 12.29 -46.33
CA ARG A 293 3.00 13.01 -45.09
C ARG A 293 1.56 13.50 -45.04
N ARG A 294 1.08 14.09 -46.14
CA ARG A 294 -0.33 14.52 -46.28
C ARG A 294 -1.28 13.34 -46.17
N LEU A 295 -1.00 12.23 -46.86
CA LEU A 295 -1.84 11.02 -46.79
C LEU A 295 -2.03 10.51 -45.36
N PHE A 296 -0.96 10.45 -44.56
CA PHE A 296 -1.07 10.02 -43.16
C PHE A 296 -1.73 11.06 -42.26
N PHE A 297 -1.50 12.35 -42.52
CA PHE A 297 -2.19 13.42 -41.81
C PHE A 297 -3.70 13.43 -42.10
N ASP A 298 -4.12 13.24 -43.35
CA ASP A 298 -5.52 13.16 -43.74
C ASP A 298 -6.20 11.97 -43.06
N ARG A 299 -5.54 10.80 -43.01
CA ARG A 299 -6.02 9.62 -42.28
C ARG A 299 -6.14 9.88 -40.77
N PHE A 300 -5.22 10.63 -40.19
CA PHE A 300 -5.30 11.06 -38.80
C PHE A 300 -6.53 11.95 -38.59
N MET A 301 -6.73 12.96 -39.44
CA MET A 301 -7.86 13.89 -39.36
C MET A 301 -9.20 13.18 -39.53
N GLU A 302 -9.26 12.19 -40.42
CA GLU A 302 -10.45 11.38 -40.68
C GLU A 302 -10.87 10.55 -39.46
N LEU A 303 -9.93 9.91 -38.77
CA LEU A 303 -10.24 8.98 -37.68
C LEU A 303 -10.29 9.65 -36.28
N LYS A 304 -9.63 10.79 -36.07
CA LYS A 304 -9.44 11.36 -34.72
C LYS A 304 -10.77 11.57 -33.97
N SER A 305 -11.79 12.08 -34.65
CA SER A 305 -13.09 12.48 -34.06
C SER A 305 -14.15 11.39 -34.12
N VAL A 306 -13.94 10.30 -34.87
CA VAL A 306 -14.94 9.24 -35.09
C VAL A 306 -14.76 8.11 -34.07
N ARG A 307 -15.82 7.56 -33.51
CA ARG A 307 -15.70 6.37 -32.63
C ARG A 307 -15.15 5.20 -33.46
N PRO A 308 -14.22 4.40 -32.92
CA PRO A 308 -13.56 3.38 -33.73
C PRO A 308 -14.50 2.28 -34.21
N VAL A 309 -15.54 1.93 -33.43
CA VAL A 309 -16.58 0.98 -33.84
C VAL A 309 -17.34 1.51 -35.05
N ASP A 310 -17.83 2.75 -35.00
CA ASP A 310 -18.54 3.39 -36.12
C ASP A 310 -17.66 3.48 -37.37
N TYR A 311 -16.37 3.79 -37.19
CA TYR A 311 -15.42 3.87 -38.29
C TYR A 311 -15.20 2.51 -38.96
N LEU A 312 -15.09 1.44 -38.17
CA LEU A 312 -14.91 0.08 -38.70
C LEU A 312 -16.19 -0.44 -39.39
N ALA A 313 -17.37 -0.08 -38.89
CA ALA A 313 -18.65 -0.37 -39.55
C ALA A 313 -18.77 0.39 -40.88
N TRP A 314 -18.34 1.65 -40.93
CA TRP A 314 -18.36 2.46 -42.15
C TRP A 314 -17.31 2.03 -43.18
N LYS A 315 -16.08 1.70 -42.73
CA LYS A 315 -14.94 1.33 -43.59
C LYS A 315 -14.28 0.02 -43.14
N PRO A 316 -14.94 -1.13 -43.33
CA PRO A 316 -14.46 -2.44 -42.87
C PRO A 316 -13.24 -2.98 -43.63
N LYS A 317 -12.88 -2.37 -44.76
CA LYS A 317 -11.70 -2.70 -45.58
C LYS A 317 -10.60 -1.62 -45.50
N SER A 318 -10.70 -0.68 -44.54
CA SER A 318 -9.68 0.35 -44.34
C SER A 318 -8.35 -0.26 -43.86
N THR A 319 -7.27 0.49 -44.02
CA THR A 319 -5.95 0.10 -43.49
C THR A 319 -5.94 0.06 -41.97
N PHE A 320 -6.78 0.87 -41.31
CA PHE A 320 -7.05 0.78 -39.88
C PHE A 320 -7.76 -0.53 -39.50
N ALA A 321 -8.77 -0.95 -40.26
CA ALA A 321 -9.44 -2.25 -40.03
C ALA A 321 -8.45 -3.42 -40.17
N ALA A 322 -7.60 -3.41 -41.19
CA ALA A 322 -6.55 -4.40 -41.36
C ALA A 322 -5.55 -4.40 -40.19
N PHE A 323 -5.15 -3.22 -39.70
CA PHE A 323 -4.31 -3.07 -38.52
C PHE A 323 -4.95 -3.69 -37.28
N CYS A 324 -6.22 -3.35 -36.98
CA CYS A 324 -6.94 -3.90 -35.83
C CYS A 324 -6.99 -5.44 -35.86
N ARG A 325 -7.33 -6.02 -37.02
CA ARG A 325 -7.37 -7.48 -37.19
C ARG A 325 -6.00 -8.11 -36.96
N ASN A 326 -4.97 -7.61 -37.65
CA ASN A 326 -3.61 -8.15 -37.53
C ASN A 326 -3.06 -8.05 -36.11
N LYS A 327 -3.27 -6.91 -35.44
CA LYS A 327 -2.79 -6.70 -34.07
C LYS A 327 -3.56 -7.54 -33.05
N TYR A 328 -4.88 -7.66 -33.17
CA TYR A 328 -5.67 -8.50 -32.27
C TYR A 328 -5.21 -9.96 -32.33
N LEU A 329 -5.11 -10.50 -33.55
CA LEU A 329 -4.74 -11.90 -33.78
C LEU A 329 -3.30 -12.23 -33.36
N ARG A 330 -2.41 -11.22 -33.28
CA ARG A 330 -1.05 -11.35 -32.74
C ARG A 330 -0.99 -11.21 -31.23
N LEU A 331 -1.73 -10.24 -30.68
CA LEU A 331 -1.72 -9.92 -29.25
C LEU A 331 -2.40 -11.02 -28.43
N ILE A 332 -3.56 -11.50 -28.88
CA ILE A 332 -4.36 -12.52 -28.19
C ILE A 332 -4.17 -13.85 -28.89
N HIS A 333 -3.34 -14.71 -28.30
CA HIS A 333 -3.08 -16.05 -28.84
C HIS A 333 -4.34 -16.94 -28.73
N PRO A 334 -4.63 -17.85 -29.68
CA PRO A 334 -5.81 -18.72 -29.60
C PRO A 334 -5.93 -19.49 -28.27
N LYS A 335 -4.82 -20.02 -27.73
CA LYS A 335 -4.82 -20.68 -26.42
C LYS A 335 -5.10 -19.73 -25.26
N MET A 336 -4.67 -18.46 -25.35
CA MET A 336 -4.98 -17.44 -24.35
C MET A 336 -6.48 -17.14 -24.38
N GLU A 337 -7.01 -16.88 -25.57
CA GLU A 337 -8.44 -16.59 -25.77
C GLU A 337 -9.35 -17.72 -25.29
N ALA A 338 -9.05 -18.97 -25.70
CA ALA A 338 -9.80 -20.14 -25.24
C ALA A 338 -9.72 -20.33 -23.72
N SER A 339 -8.63 -19.89 -23.07
CA SER A 339 -8.54 -19.95 -21.62
C SER A 339 -9.25 -18.79 -20.92
N LEU A 340 -9.26 -17.59 -21.50
CA LEU A 340 -9.90 -16.41 -20.91
C LEU A 340 -11.42 -16.47 -21.06
N PHE A 341 -11.91 -16.88 -22.24
CA PHE A 341 -13.33 -16.81 -22.58
C PHE A 341 -14.00 -18.18 -22.77
N GLY A 342 -13.24 -19.27 -22.76
CA GLY A 342 -13.76 -20.64 -22.96
C GLY A 342 -14.07 -21.01 -24.41
N ASN A 343 -13.91 -20.08 -25.37
CA ASN A 343 -14.18 -20.28 -26.79
C ASN A 343 -13.24 -19.43 -27.66
N LEU A 344 -13.39 -19.51 -29.00
CA LEU A 344 -12.63 -18.72 -29.99
C LEU A 344 -13.53 -17.82 -30.83
N ASP A 345 -14.75 -17.53 -30.35
CA ASP A 345 -15.77 -16.85 -31.15
C ASP A 345 -15.33 -15.43 -31.50
N GLN A 346 -14.70 -14.74 -30.55
CA GLN A 346 -14.17 -13.39 -30.76
C GLN A 346 -13.12 -13.37 -31.88
N ARG A 347 -12.16 -14.28 -31.89
CA ARG A 347 -11.16 -14.43 -32.97
C ARG A 347 -11.77 -14.84 -34.29
N ASN A 348 -12.77 -15.71 -34.29
CA ASN A 348 -13.45 -16.12 -35.52
C ASN A 348 -14.13 -14.93 -36.19
N LEU A 349 -14.84 -14.11 -35.40
CA LEU A 349 -15.44 -12.84 -35.86
C LEU A 349 -14.39 -11.86 -36.36
N VAL A 350 -13.28 -11.66 -35.62
CA VAL A 350 -12.21 -10.76 -36.07
C VAL A 350 -11.54 -11.25 -37.36
N SER A 351 -11.43 -12.57 -37.53
CA SER A 351 -10.82 -13.20 -38.70
C SER A 351 -11.72 -13.11 -39.94
N SER A 352 -13.05 -13.26 -39.77
CA SER A 352 -14.03 -13.01 -40.84
C SER A 352 -14.16 -11.52 -41.17
N GLY A 353 -13.73 -10.67 -40.24
CA GLY A 353 -13.69 -9.22 -40.38
C GLY A 353 -14.88 -8.49 -39.80
N GLU A 354 -15.70 -9.21 -39.06
CA GLU A 354 -16.78 -8.71 -38.21
C GLU A 354 -16.23 -8.16 -36.89
N LEU A 355 -17.08 -7.43 -36.16
CA LEU A 355 -16.72 -6.76 -34.91
C LEU A 355 -17.39 -7.45 -33.73
N PRO A 356 -16.63 -8.15 -32.88
CA PRO A 356 -17.14 -8.61 -31.59
C PRO A 356 -17.67 -7.45 -30.74
N GLU A 357 -18.87 -7.59 -30.18
CA GLU A 357 -19.46 -6.61 -29.26
C GLU A 357 -19.13 -6.91 -27.79
N THR A 358 -17.90 -7.36 -27.52
CA THR A 358 -17.45 -7.67 -26.14
C THR A 358 -16.75 -6.46 -25.51
N PRO A 359 -16.91 -6.21 -24.19
CA PRO A 359 -16.19 -5.13 -23.51
C PRO A 359 -14.68 -5.20 -23.69
N PHE A 360 -14.12 -6.43 -23.68
CA PHE A 360 -12.71 -6.68 -23.94
C PHE A 360 -12.27 -6.19 -25.32
N PHE A 361 -13.03 -6.54 -26.37
CA PHE A 361 -12.69 -6.13 -27.73
C PHE A 361 -12.87 -4.63 -27.96
N LEU A 362 -13.89 -4.03 -27.35
CA LEU A 362 -14.10 -2.57 -27.40
C LEU A 362 -12.93 -1.82 -26.76
N ALA A 363 -12.42 -2.29 -25.63
CA ALA A 363 -11.22 -1.74 -24.99
C ALA A 363 -9.97 -1.91 -25.88
N PHE A 364 -9.80 -3.08 -26.50
CA PHE A 364 -8.72 -3.34 -27.45
C PHE A 364 -8.79 -2.37 -28.65
N ILE A 365 -9.96 -2.19 -29.24
CA ILE A 365 -10.15 -1.29 -30.39
C ILE A 365 -9.83 0.15 -30.02
N GLU A 366 -10.24 0.62 -28.84
CA GLU A 366 -9.95 1.98 -28.40
C GLU A 366 -8.43 2.19 -28.26
N MET A 367 -7.72 1.23 -27.66
CA MET A 367 -6.25 1.22 -27.64
C MET A 367 -5.65 1.22 -29.05
N ALA A 368 -6.13 0.34 -29.93
CA ALA A 368 -5.67 0.24 -31.31
C ALA A 368 -5.87 1.56 -32.08
N LYS A 369 -7.00 2.24 -31.90
CA LYS A 369 -7.27 3.57 -32.47
C LYS A 369 -6.21 4.58 -32.02
N ARG A 370 -5.91 4.67 -30.73
CA ARG A 370 -4.92 5.66 -30.23
C ARG A 370 -3.53 5.42 -30.79
N ILE A 371 -3.11 4.15 -30.88
CA ILE A 371 -1.81 3.78 -31.44
C ILE A 371 -1.77 4.04 -32.96
N TRP A 372 -2.85 3.75 -33.68
CA TRP A 372 -2.95 4.06 -35.11
C TRP A 372 -2.89 5.56 -35.38
N LEU A 373 -3.61 6.38 -34.61
CA LEU A 373 -3.54 7.83 -34.73
C LEU A 373 -2.13 8.37 -34.44
N LEU A 374 -1.46 7.81 -33.43
CA LEU A 374 -0.07 8.14 -33.13
C LEU A 374 0.87 7.80 -34.28
N HIS A 375 0.67 6.65 -34.93
CA HIS A 375 1.42 6.23 -36.13
C HIS A 375 1.21 7.16 -37.31
N CYS A 376 -0.04 7.50 -37.61
CA CYS A 376 -0.36 8.48 -38.64
C CYS A 376 0.28 9.84 -38.36
N LEU A 377 0.32 10.28 -37.09
CA LEU A 377 1.06 11.48 -36.72
C LEU A 377 2.56 11.30 -36.95
N ALA A 378 3.18 10.21 -36.49
CA ALA A 378 4.62 9.96 -36.63
C ALA A 378 5.10 10.13 -38.09
N LEU A 379 4.37 9.56 -39.04
CA LEU A 379 4.66 9.59 -40.47
C LEU A 379 4.27 10.91 -41.17
N SER A 380 3.60 11.83 -40.46
CA SER A 380 3.27 13.16 -40.98
C SER A 380 4.32 14.23 -40.62
N PHE A 381 5.16 13.97 -39.61
CA PHE A 381 6.29 14.82 -39.25
C PHE A 381 7.39 14.80 -40.31
N ASP A 382 8.23 15.84 -40.29
CA ASP A 382 9.43 15.94 -41.11
C ASP A 382 10.56 16.55 -40.26
N PRO A 383 11.61 15.76 -39.93
CA PRO A 383 11.75 14.33 -40.21
C PRO A 383 10.70 13.47 -39.48
N GLU A 384 10.41 12.27 -40.02
CA GLU A 384 9.48 11.31 -39.41
C GLU A 384 9.91 10.95 -37.97
N VAL A 385 8.93 10.73 -37.09
CA VAL A 385 9.20 10.32 -35.71
C VAL A 385 9.63 8.85 -35.69
N SER A 386 10.77 8.55 -35.07
CA SER A 386 11.27 7.18 -34.94
C SER A 386 11.05 6.63 -33.54
N ILE A 387 10.58 5.38 -33.44
CA ILE A 387 10.47 4.65 -32.18
C ILE A 387 11.81 4.03 -31.78
N PHE A 388 12.08 3.94 -30.47
CA PHE A 388 13.21 3.18 -29.93
C PHE A 388 12.82 2.47 -28.62
N GLN A 389 13.58 1.43 -28.28
CA GLN A 389 13.44 0.68 -27.04
C GLN A 389 14.84 0.40 -26.49
N ALA A 390 14.98 0.38 -25.16
CA ALA A 390 16.24 0.01 -24.53
C ALA A 390 16.39 -1.51 -24.50
N SER A 391 17.52 -2.02 -24.97
CA SER A 391 17.84 -3.44 -24.93
C SER A 391 18.18 -3.90 -23.50
N LYS A 392 17.77 -5.12 -23.16
CA LYS A 392 18.12 -5.78 -21.90
C LYS A 392 19.64 -5.77 -21.70
N GLY A 393 20.08 -5.41 -20.50
CA GLY A 393 21.49 -5.34 -20.11
C GLY A 393 22.19 -4.02 -20.45
N ASN A 394 21.56 -3.11 -21.20
CA ASN A 394 22.15 -1.79 -21.46
C ASN A 394 22.23 -0.94 -20.19
N ARG A 395 23.23 -0.04 -20.15
CA ARG A 395 23.37 0.96 -19.08
C ARG A 395 22.18 1.91 -19.12
N PHE A 396 21.66 2.26 -17.95
CA PHE A 396 20.60 3.26 -17.83
C PHE A 396 21.12 4.63 -18.30
N SER A 397 20.27 5.38 -18.99
CA SER A 397 20.59 6.73 -19.47
C SER A 397 19.42 7.65 -19.20
N GLU A 398 19.57 8.57 -18.23
CA GLU A 398 18.55 9.56 -17.86
C GLU A 398 18.06 10.39 -19.05
N VAL A 399 18.87 10.61 -20.09
CA VAL A 399 18.44 11.35 -21.28
C VAL A 399 17.41 10.60 -22.14
N TYR A 400 17.47 9.27 -22.17
CA TYR A 400 16.68 8.43 -23.07
C TYR A 400 15.70 7.52 -22.34
N MET A 401 15.85 7.37 -21.02
CA MET A 401 15.16 6.37 -20.21
C MET A 401 14.57 7.02 -18.96
N GLU A 402 13.36 6.60 -18.61
CA GLU A 402 12.67 6.91 -17.37
C GLU A 402 12.51 5.60 -16.60
N SER A 403 12.98 5.55 -15.34
CA SER A 403 12.84 4.33 -14.53
C SER A 403 11.45 4.24 -13.93
N LEU A 404 10.86 3.04 -13.95
CA LEU A 404 9.57 2.76 -13.34
C LEU A 404 9.66 2.40 -11.84
N SER A 405 10.87 2.34 -11.28
CA SER A 405 11.11 2.00 -9.88
C SER A 405 11.96 3.08 -9.22
N ASP A 406 11.31 4.06 -8.59
CA ASP A 406 11.97 5.17 -7.89
C ASP A 406 12.94 4.69 -6.78
N GLU A 407 12.67 3.53 -6.17
CA GLU A 407 13.46 2.96 -5.07
C GLU A 407 14.83 2.40 -5.49
N ALA A 408 15.05 2.17 -6.79
CA ALA A 408 16.31 1.61 -7.28
C ALA A 408 17.48 2.61 -7.21
N PHE A 409 17.22 3.91 -7.22
CA PHE A 409 18.25 4.96 -7.23
C PHE A 409 18.82 5.28 -5.85
N PHE A 410 18.10 4.96 -4.78
CA PHE A 410 18.45 5.43 -3.43
C PHE A 410 19.30 4.44 -2.60
N SER A 411 19.59 3.23 -3.09
CA SER A 411 20.02 2.14 -2.21
C SER A 411 21.39 1.47 -2.44
N SER A 412 22.27 1.91 -3.38
CA SER A 412 23.70 1.54 -3.33
C SER A 412 24.59 2.18 -4.42
N LEU A 413 25.79 2.64 -4.03
CA LEU A 413 26.85 3.25 -4.84
C LEU A 413 27.70 2.27 -5.71
N GLU A 414 27.42 0.96 -5.72
CA GLU A 414 28.41 -0.04 -6.18
C GLU A 414 28.17 -0.68 -7.56
N SER A 415 27.05 -0.40 -8.25
CA SER A 415 26.86 -0.84 -9.65
C SER A 415 25.93 0.10 -10.41
N GLU A 416 26.32 0.49 -11.62
CA GLU A 416 25.46 1.24 -12.54
C GLU A 416 24.16 0.44 -12.81
N PRO A 417 22.97 1.06 -12.71
CA PRO A 417 21.72 0.41 -13.00
C PRO A 417 21.66 -0.02 -14.47
N ARG A 418 21.19 -1.24 -14.71
CA ARG A 418 21.02 -1.81 -16.05
C ARG A 418 19.58 -2.14 -16.34
N VAL A 419 19.19 -1.88 -17.58
CA VAL A 419 17.83 -2.11 -18.07
C VAL A 419 17.53 -3.61 -18.05
N ALA A 420 16.45 -3.99 -17.38
CA ALA A 420 15.91 -5.34 -17.40
C ALA A 420 15.09 -5.55 -18.68
N PHE A 421 14.11 -4.68 -18.90
CA PHE A 421 13.28 -4.63 -20.09
C PHE A 421 12.65 -3.23 -20.25
N THR A 422 12.15 -2.96 -21.45
CA THR A 422 11.38 -1.74 -21.75
C THR A 422 9.89 -2.03 -21.61
N ALA A 423 9.20 -1.37 -20.68
CA ALA A 423 7.75 -1.49 -20.53
C ALA A 423 7.02 -0.65 -21.59
N VAL A 424 7.50 0.58 -21.84
CA VAL A 424 6.92 1.50 -22.81
C VAL A 424 8.02 2.06 -23.73
N PRO A 425 7.84 2.02 -25.07
CA PRO A 425 8.83 2.53 -26.00
C PRO A 425 9.02 4.05 -25.92
N GLY A 426 10.20 4.52 -26.32
CA GLY A 426 10.54 5.93 -26.46
C GLY A 426 10.45 6.39 -27.91
N PHE A 427 10.51 7.71 -28.12
CA PHE A 427 10.41 8.31 -29.46
C PHE A 427 11.42 9.43 -29.65
N LYS A 428 11.99 9.51 -30.85
CA LYS A 428 12.83 10.63 -31.28
C LYS A 428 12.04 11.50 -32.25
N ILE A 429 11.83 12.76 -31.88
CA ILE A 429 11.04 13.75 -32.62
C ILE A 429 11.97 14.89 -33.00
N GLY A 430 12.59 14.81 -34.18
CA GLY A 430 13.63 15.76 -34.59
C GLY A 430 14.81 15.78 -33.60
N ARG A 431 14.94 16.87 -32.84
CA ARG A 431 15.96 17.06 -31.79
C ARG A 431 15.48 16.70 -30.38
N SER A 432 14.18 16.48 -30.21
CA SER A 432 13.58 16.14 -28.92
C SER A 432 13.49 14.62 -28.76
N VAL A 433 13.56 14.16 -27.52
CA VAL A 433 13.44 12.76 -27.15
C VAL A 433 12.30 12.63 -26.13
N VAL A 434 11.44 11.66 -26.36
CA VAL A 434 10.51 11.13 -25.36
C VAL A 434 11.16 9.87 -24.82
N GLN A 435 11.44 9.85 -23.53
CA GLN A 435 12.12 8.73 -22.87
C GLN A 435 11.30 7.44 -22.99
N CYS A 436 11.98 6.30 -23.12
CA CYS A 436 11.34 5.00 -22.94
C CYS A 436 11.23 4.70 -21.44
N GLN A 437 10.19 4.00 -21.03
CA GLN A 437 10.02 3.60 -19.63
C GLN A 437 10.59 2.21 -19.42
N THR A 438 11.57 2.10 -18.54
CA THR A 438 12.35 0.88 -18.31
C THR A 438 12.19 0.39 -16.88
N GLN A 439 12.14 -0.93 -16.75
CA GLN A 439 12.35 -1.59 -15.46
C GLN A 439 13.84 -1.89 -15.32
N ASP A 440 14.43 -1.50 -14.19
CA ASP A 440 15.84 -1.78 -13.93
C ASP A 440 16.01 -3.10 -13.18
N SER A 441 17.08 -3.83 -13.49
CA SER A 441 17.45 -5.09 -12.83
C SER A 441 18.78 -4.95 -12.11
N ARG A 442 18.88 -5.60 -10.94
CA ARG A 442 20.18 -6.02 -10.41
C ARG A 442 20.55 -7.32 -11.10
N LEU A 443 21.58 -7.30 -11.94
CA LEU A 443 22.19 -8.55 -12.42
C LEU A 443 22.75 -9.30 -11.20
N LYS A 444 22.07 -10.36 -10.75
CA LYS A 444 22.82 -11.53 -10.29
C LYS A 444 23.19 -12.28 -11.56
N LEU A 445 24.47 -12.25 -11.93
CA LEU A 445 25.04 -13.06 -13.00
C LEU A 445 24.74 -14.54 -12.71
N GLY A 446 23.65 -15.05 -13.29
CA GLY A 446 23.44 -16.46 -13.59
C GLY A 446 23.75 -16.71 -15.07
N PRO A 447 24.03 -17.96 -15.48
CA PRO A 447 24.58 -18.24 -16.79
C PRO A 447 23.61 -17.87 -17.91
N ASP A 448 24.19 -17.28 -18.95
CA ASP A 448 23.56 -16.77 -20.17
C ASP A 448 22.77 -17.87 -20.90
N PRO A 449 21.44 -17.76 -21.09
CA PRO A 449 20.76 -18.54 -22.09
C PRO A 449 20.89 -17.80 -23.43
N GLY A 450 21.67 -18.41 -24.33
CA GLY A 450 22.00 -17.85 -25.64
C GLY A 450 20.81 -17.32 -26.44
N SER A 451 21.13 -16.36 -27.32
CA SER A 451 20.23 -15.70 -28.24
C SER A 451 19.24 -16.66 -28.91
N LEU A 452 17.96 -16.51 -28.60
CA LEU A 452 16.86 -17.15 -29.34
C LEU A 452 16.01 -16.04 -29.96
N ASN A 453 16.46 -15.56 -31.12
CA ASN A 453 15.61 -14.83 -32.04
C ASN A 453 14.59 -15.79 -32.65
N SER A 454 13.34 -15.33 -32.74
CA SER A 454 12.22 -15.97 -33.46
C SER A 454 11.76 -17.30 -32.86
N ILE A 455 10.68 -17.26 -32.07
CA ILE A 455 9.58 -18.24 -31.85
C ILE A 455 8.94 -17.90 -30.47
N GLU A 456 8.45 -16.67 -30.29
CA GLU A 456 8.02 -16.21 -28.94
C GLU A 456 6.54 -16.43 -28.60
N ALA A 457 5.64 -16.69 -29.54
CA ALA A 457 4.22 -16.89 -29.17
C ALA A 457 3.88 -18.34 -28.77
N LYS A 458 4.62 -19.32 -29.29
CA LYS A 458 4.28 -20.76 -29.17
C LYS A 458 4.66 -21.34 -27.81
N PHE A 459 5.70 -20.81 -27.17
CA PHE A 459 6.22 -21.31 -25.88
C PHE A 459 5.64 -20.61 -24.65
N ILE A 460 5.10 -19.40 -24.81
CA ILE A 460 4.61 -18.60 -23.67
C ILE A 460 3.33 -19.21 -23.10
N VAL A 461 2.39 -19.67 -23.93
CA VAL A 461 1.10 -20.21 -23.43
C VAL A 461 1.22 -21.61 -22.84
N ASP A 462 2.13 -22.47 -23.34
CA ASP A 462 2.35 -23.80 -22.75
C ASP A 462 3.06 -23.74 -21.38
N ARG A 463 3.78 -22.65 -21.08
CA ARG A 463 4.35 -22.40 -19.73
C ARG A 463 3.40 -21.68 -18.78
N MET A 464 2.44 -20.92 -19.30
CA MET A 464 1.51 -20.10 -18.50
C MET A 464 0.42 -20.91 -17.76
N LYS A 465 0.12 -22.15 -18.21
CA LYS A 465 -0.96 -22.96 -17.60
C LYS A 465 -0.51 -24.28 -16.96
N TYR A 466 0.68 -24.79 -17.32
CA TYR A 466 1.15 -26.08 -16.84
C TYR A 466 2.64 -26.04 -16.46
N ARG A 467 2.91 -25.80 -15.18
CA ARG A 467 4.04 -26.42 -14.49
C ARG A 467 3.51 -27.18 -13.28
N PHE A 468 3.74 -28.49 -13.28
CA PHE A 468 3.75 -29.31 -12.07
C PHE A 468 4.90 -28.89 -11.16
#